data_AF-A0A1V1WC17-F1
#
_entry.id   AF-A0A1V1WC17-F1
#
_cell.length_a   1.000
_cell.length_b   1.000
_cell.length_c   1.000
_cell.angle_alpha   90.00
_cell.angle_beta   90.00
_cell.angle_gamma   90.00
#
_symmetry.space_group_name_H-M   'P 1'
#
loop_
_entity.id
_entity.type
_entity.pdbx_description
1 polymer ?
#
loop_
_entity_poly.entity_id
_entity_poly.type
_entity_poly.pdbx_seq_one_letter_code
_entity_poly.pdbx_strand_id
1 'polypeptide(L)'
;MVRDKNVFKRLAKALDSPSLDISTQKRKDIVQYWVDTHKNYLRFLLSIAYPTLIVWQTYALLDNVEYNLMLDVKIPYEYEGHPLRYMLTYVAVGTMFHYASMMTVLADCITQSHLIP
;
A
#
# COMPACT_ATOMS: atom_id res chain seq x y z
N MET A 1 -12.38 1.67 -3.22
CA MET A 1 -11.25 1.17 -4.02
C MET A 1 -11.51 -0.16 -4.77
N VAL A 2 -12.75 -0.70 -4.78
CA VAL A 2 -13.12 -1.89 -5.58
C VAL A 2 -14.10 -1.49 -6.69
N ARG A 3 -13.80 -0.42 -7.42
CA ARG A 3 -14.68 0.07 -8.49
C ARG A 3 -14.53 -0.76 -9.77
N ASP A 4 -13.38 -1.39 -9.95
CA ASP A 4 -13.05 -2.21 -11.12
C ASP A 4 -12.90 -3.70 -10.79
N LYS A 5 -13.77 -4.22 -9.93
CA LYS A 5 -13.86 -5.67 -9.65
C LYS A 5 -13.98 -6.47 -10.96
N ASN A 6 -14.68 -5.91 -11.94
CA ASN A 6 -14.84 -6.50 -13.27
C ASN A 6 -13.55 -6.55 -14.08
N VAL A 7 -12.65 -5.56 -13.93
CA VAL A 7 -11.35 -5.56 -14.59
C VAL A 7 -10.45 -6.61 -13.97
N PHE A 8 -10.33 -6.65 -12.64
CA PHE A 8 -9.57 -7.70 -11.95
C PHE A 8 -10.09 -9.10 -12.29
N LYS A 9 -11.42 -9.27 -12.35
CA LYS A 9 -12.04 -10.54 -12.72
C LYS A 9 -11.80 -10.88 -14.19
N ARG A 10 -11.78 -9.91 -15.09
CA ARG A 10 -11.41 -10.09 -16.50
C ARG A 10 -9.94 -10.45 -16.67
N LEU A 11 -9.03 -9.82 -15.93
CA LEU A 11 -7.59 -10.11 -15.94
C LEU A 11 -7.30 -11.51 -15.38
N ALA A 12 -7.92 -11.88 -14.26
CA ALA A 12 -7.83 -13.24 -13.73
C ALA A 12 -8.37 -14.26 -14.75
N LYS A 13 -9.48 -13.95 -15.42
CA LYS A 13 -10.05 -14.79 -16.47
C LYS A 13 -9.23 -14.80 -17.77
N ALA A 14 -8.38 -13.79 -17.99
CA ALA A 14 -7.44 -13.75 -19.10
C ALA A 14 -6.22 -14.64 -18.85
N LEU A 15 -5.82 -14.83 -17.58
CA LEU A 15 -4.86 -15.87 -17.20
C LEU A 15 -5.43 -17.28 -17.40
N ASP A 16 -6.73 -17.45 -17.22
CA ASP A 16 -7.48 -18.67 -17.58
C ASP A 16 -7.92 -18.70 -19.06
N SER A 17 -7.43 -17.78 -19.89
CA SER A 17 -7.85 -17.71 -21.29
C SER A 17 -7.38 -18.96 -22.03
N PRO A 18 -8.24 -19.59 -22.86
CA PRO A 18 -7.82 -20.64 -23.79
C PRO A 18 -6.71 -20.20 -24.75
N SER A 19 -6.53 -18.88 -24.93
CA SER A 19 -5.47 -18.28 -25.74
C SER A 19 -4.16 -18.04 -24.99
N LEU A 20 -4.15 -18.12 -23.65
CA LEU A 20 -2.93 -18.07 -22.86
C LEU A 20 -2.28 -19.47 -22.94
N ASP A 21 -1.52 -19.68 -24.00
CA ASP A 21 -0.93 -20.98 -24.28
C ASP A 21 0.26 -21.24 -23.33
N ILE A 22 -0.01 -21.99 -22.27
CA ILE A 22 0.94 -22.57 -21.32
C ILE A 22 1.16 -24.07 -21.56
N SER A 23 0.86 -24.57 -22.77
CA SER A 23 0.98 -25.99 -23.11
C SER A 23 2.42 -26.52 -23.06
N THR A 24 3.41 -25.64 -23.25
CA THR A 24 4.84 -26.00 -23.28
C THR A 24 5.56 -25.57 -22.00
N GLN A 25 6.57 -26.34 -21.59
CA GLN A 25 7.37 -26.03 -20.40
C GLN A 25 8.02 -24.65 -20.49
N LYS A 26 8.59 -24.29 -21.66
CA LYS A 26 9.20 -22.96 -21.88
C LYS A 26 8.24 -21.80 -21.61
N ARG A 27 6.96 -21.95 -21.95
CA ARG A 27 5.95 -20.89 -21.73
C ARG A 27 5.51 -20.82 -20.27
N LYS A 28 5.45 -21.95 -19.57
CA LYS A 28 5.26 -21.98 -18.11
C LYS A 28 6.42 -21.28 -17.39
N ASP A 29 7.65 -21.52 -17.85
CA ASP A 29 8.84 -20.90 -17.26
C ASP A 29 8.81 -19.37 -17.41
N ILE A 30 8.33 -18.84 -18.55
CA ILE A 30 8.14 -17.40 -18.77
C ILE A 30 7.10 -16.82 -17.79
N VAL A 31 5.94 -17.47 -17.66
CA VAL A 31 4.89 -17.02 -16.72
C VAL A 31 5.40 -17.05 -15.28
N GLN A 32 6.12 -18.11 -14.90
CA GLN A 32 6.70 -18.23 -13.57
C GLN A 32 7.72 -17.14 -13.31
N TYR A 33 8.59 -16.83 -14.28
CA TYR A 33 9.53 -15.72 -14.19
C TYR A 33 8.83 -14.38 -13.96
N TRP A 34 7.71 -14.11 -14.65
CA TRP A 34 6.93 -12.89 -14.43
C TRP A 34 6.32 -12.83 -13.04
N VAL A 35 5.75 -13.94 -12.54
CA VAL A 35 5.20 -14.02 -11.19
C VAL A 35 6.28 -13.75 -10.15
N ASP A 36 7.45 -14.37 -10.30
CA ASP A 36 8.56 -14.19 -9.36
C ASP A 36 9.11 -12.76 -9.40
N THR A 37 9.18 -12.16 -10.59
CA THR A 37 9.57 -10.75 -10.77
C THR A 37 8.61 -9.81 -10.06
N HIS A 38 7.30 -9.95 -10.28
CA HIS A 38 6.28 -9.13 -9.60
C HIS A 38 6.31 -9.31 -8.08
N LYS A 39 6.50 -10.53 -7.60
CA LYS A 39 6.63 -10.82 -6.17
C LYS A 39 7.85 -10.16 -5.56
N ASN A 40 8.97 -10.11 -6.27
CA ASN A 40 10.19 -9.43 -5.83
C ASN A 40 10.01 -7.92 -5.77
N TYR A 41 9.34 -7.31 -6.75
CA TYR A 41 9.01 -5.88 -6.71
C TYR A 41 8.05 -5.54 -5.57
N LEU A 42 7.02 -6.34 -5.35
CA LEU A 42 6.11 -6.16 -4.21
C LEU A 42 6.87 -6.20 -2.88
N ARG A 43 7.75 -7.20 -2.70
CA ARG A 43 8.59 -7.31 -1.50
C ARG A 43 9.48 -6.08 -1.34
N PHE A 44 10.13 -5.63 -2.40
CA PHE A 44 10.97 -4.44 -2.39
C PHE A 44 10.18 -3.18 -1.97
N LEU A 45 9.03 -2.94 -2.61
CA LEU A 45 8.17 -1.80 -2.29
C LEU A 45 7.71 -1.82 -0.83
N LEU A 46 7.25 -2.96 -0.34
CA LEU A 46 6.84 -3.10 1.07
C LEU A 46 8.03 -2.91 2.02
N SER A 47 9.21 -3.41 1.67
CA SER A 47 10.41 -3.28 2.50
C SER A 47 10.89 -1.85 2.63
N ILE A 48 10.55 -0.97 1.67
CA ILE A 48 10.82 0.47 1.77
C ILE A 48 9.66 1.19 2.46
N ALA A 49 8.42 0.87 2.07
CA ALA A 49 7.23 1.59 2.54
C ALA A 49 7.02 1.47 4.06
N TYR A 50 7.17 0.27 4.64
CA TYR A 50 6.94 0.09 6.09
C TYR A 50 7.95 0.88 6.94
N PRO A 51 9.27 0.78 6.74
CA PRO A 51 10.22 1.60 7.48
C PRO A 51 9.99 3.10 7.30
N THR A 52 9.69 3.57 6.08
CA THR A 52 9.39 4.99 5.86
C THR A 52 8.20 5.46 6.68
N LEU A 53 7.13 4.65 6.76
CA LEU A 53 5.97 4.99 7.59
C LEU A 53 6.26 4.97 9.08
N ILE A 54 7.06 4.01 9.55
CA ILE A 54 7.48 3.94 10.95
C ILE A 54 8.29 5.17 11.32
N VAL A 55 9.28 5.54 10.50
CA VAL A 55 10.09 6.76 10.71
C VAL A 55 9.21 7.99 10.71
N TRP A 56 8.27 8.11 9.77
CA TRP A 56 7.37 9.26 9.69
C TRP A 56 6.46 9.40 10.91
N GLN A 57 5.87 8.31 11.39
CA GLN A 57 5.04 8.33 12.59
C GLN A 57 5.90 8.67 13.81
N THR A 58 6.99 7.94 14.02
CA THR A 58 7.85 8.17 15.21
C THR A 58 8.46 9.57 15.26
N TYR A 59 8.77 10.20 14.13
CA TYR A 59 9.33 11.54 14.07
C TYR A 59 8.47 12.57 14.83
N ALA A 60 7.15 12.58 14.60
CA ALA A 60 6.24 13.52 15.26
C ALA A 60 6.08 13.28 16.77
N LEU A 61 6.50 12.11 17.29
CA LEU A 61 6.48 11.82 18.73
C LEU A 61 7.78 12.21 19.43
N LEU A 62 8.86 12.37 18.66
CA LEU A 62 10.22 12.60 19.17
C LEU A 62 10.69 14.04 18.93
N ASP A 63 9.92 14.83 18.19
CA ASP A 63 10.22 16.25 18.04
C ASP A 63 9.90 17.02 19.33
N ASN A 64 10.33 18.28 19.37
CA ASN A 64 10.12 19.15 20.53
C ASN A 64 8.80 19.93 20.42
N VAL A 65 7.84 19.48 19.60
CA VAL A 65 6.57 20.16 19.39
C VAL A 65 5.49 19.47 20.20
N GLU A 66 4.91 20.19 21.16
CA GLU A 66 3.86 19.63 22.00
C GLU A 66 2.62 19.28 21.18
N TYR A 67 2.05 18.10 21.45
CA TYR A 67 0.81 17.61 20.82
C TYR A 67 0.88 17.55 19.29
N ASN A 68 2.08 17.34 18.72
CA ASN A 68 2.23 17.29 17.27
C ASN A 68 1.60 16.03 16.65
N LEU A 69 0.97 16.18 15.49
CA LEU A 69 0.46 15.05 14.72
C LEU A 69 1.40 14.78 13.54
N MET A 70 1.49 13.52 13.11
CA MET A 70 2.26 13.13 11.92
C MET A 70 1.73 13.73 10.60
N LEU A 71 0.59 14.42 10.65
CA LEU A 71 -0.04 15.12 9.52
C LEU A 71 -0.70 16.39 10.04
N ASP A 72 -0.67 17.44 9.22
CA ASP A 72 -1.45 18.65 9.45
C ASP A 72 -2.92 18.39 9.08
N VAL A 73 -3.74 18.08 10.10
CA VAL A 73 -5.17 17.80 9.94
C VAL A 73 -5.99 18.64 10.91
N LYS A 74 -7.08 19.21 10.41
CA LYS A 74 -8.05 19.95 11.24
C LYS A 74 -9.03 18.97 11.88
N ILE A 75 -8.91 18.81 13.20
CA ILE A 75 -9.80 17.99 14.02
C ILE A 75 -10.89 18.89 14.63
N PRO A 76 -12.18 18.50 14.63
CA PRO A 76 -13.28 19.36 15.10
C PRO A 76 -13.41 19.43 16.63
N TYR A 77 -12.36 19.10 17.38
CA TYR A 77 -12.31 19.15 18.84
C TYR A 77 -10.89 19.41 19.33
N GLU A 78 -10.76 19.97 20.52
CA GLU A 78 -9.48 20.20 21.18
C GLU A 78 -8.95 18.91 21.82
N TYR A 79 -7.77 18.50 21.36
CA TYR A 79 -7.02 17.37 21.90
C TYR A 79 -5.74 17.79 22.63
N GLU A 80 -5.30 19.03 22.43
CA GLU A 80 -4.15 19.65 23.12
C GLU A 80 -4.42 19.76 24.63
N GLY A 81 -3.37 19.62 25.46
CA GLY A 81 -3.49 19.67 26.92
C GLY A 81 -4.11 18.42 27.58
N HIS A 82 -4.59 17.45 26.79
CA HIS A 82 -5.26 16.24 27.27
C HIS A 82 -4.55 14.97 26.76
N PRO A 83 -3.67 14.34 27.57
CA PRO A 83 -2.82 13.22 27.11
C PRO A 83 -3.58 12.06 26.46
N LEU A 84 -4.73 11.67 27.04
CA LEU A 84 -5.54 10.58 26.50
C LEU A 84 -6.21 10.95 25.16
N ARG A 85 -6.72 12.19 25.02
CA ARG A 85 -7.35 12.64 23.77
C ARG A 85 -6.32 12.77 22.66
N TYR A 86 -5.15 13.30 22.98
CA TYR A 86 -4.02 13.34 22.06
C TYR A 86 -3.64 11.95 21.59
N MET A 87 -3.43 11.00 22.52
CA MET A 87 -3.08 9.61 22.17
C MET A 87 -4.14 8.99 21.24
N LEU A 88 -5.43 9.12 21.56
CA LEU A 88 -6.52 8.59 20.73
C LEU A 88 -6.55 9.25 19.34
N THR A 89 -6.38 10.57 19.29
CA THR A 89 -6.34 11.34 18.03
C THR A 89 -5.14 10.92 17.19
N TYR A 90 -3.98 10.77 17.82
CA TYR A 90 -2.74 10.34 17.18
C TYR A 90 -2.88 8.95 16.56
N VAL A 91 -3.40 7.97 17.30
CA VAL A 91 -3.65 6.61 16.80
C VAL A 91 -4.67 6.62 15.66
N ALA A 92 -5.75 7.40 15.78
CA ALA A 92 -6.78 7.49 14.75
C ALA A 92 -6.23 8.08 13.44
N VAL A 93 -5.56 9.23 13.53
CA VAL A 93 -4.95 9.88 12.36
C VAL A 93 -3.84 9.02 11.77
N GLY A 94 -3.01 8.40 12.61
CA GLY A 94 -1.95 7.49 12.17
C GLY A 94 -2.48 6.25 11.45
N THR A 95 -3.59 5.68 11.92
CA THR A 95 -4.27 4.56 11.25
C THR A 95 -4.81 4.96 9.89
N MET A 96 -5.49 6.11 9.81
CA MET A 96 -6.01 6.65 8.55
C MET A 96 -4.90 6.96 7.56
N PHE A 97 -3.79 7.54 8.03
CA PHE A 97 -2.62 7.80 7.21
C PHE A 97 -1.99 6.51 6.69
N HIS A 98 -1.77 5.53 7.57
CA HIS A 98 -1.23 4.23 7.20
C HIS A 98 -2.09 3.56 6.13
N TYR A 99 -3.42 3.59 6.29
CA TYR A 99 -4.35 3.08 5.29
C TYR A 99 -4.19 3.81 3.94
N ALA A 100 -4.17 5.14 3.94
CA ALA A 100 -4.01 5.93 2.72
C ALA A 100 -2.65 5.64 2.02
N SER A 101 -1.56 5.57 2.78
CA SER A 101 -0.24 5.24 2.24
C SER A 101 -0.18 3.84 1.63
N MET A 102 -0.79 2.84 2.28
CA MET A 102 -0.88 1.48 1.74
C MET A 102 -1.74 1.41 0.47
N MET A 103 -2.76 2.25 0.36
CA MET A 103 -3.56 2.36 -0.87
C MET A 103 -2.71 2.87 -2.03
N THR A 104 -1.79 3.81 -1.80
CA THR A 104 -0.84 4.26 -2.82
C THR A 104 0.09 3.13 -3.27
N VAL A 105 0.67 2.37 -2.32
CA VAL A 105 1.51 1.19 -2.65
C VAL A 105 0.73 0.17 -3.48
N LEU A 106 -0.53 -0.07 -3.14
CA LEU A 106 -1.40 -0.96 -3.91
C LEU A 106 -1.65 -0.43 -5.32
N ALA A 107 -1.92 0.87 -5.47
CA ALA A 107 -2.13 1.49 -6.79
C ALA A 107 -0.88 1.39 -7.67
N ASP A 108 0.31 1.53 -7.10
CA ASP A 108 1.58 1.32 -7.81
C ASP A 108 1.74 -0.13 -8.27
N CYS A 109 1.43 -1.10 -7.40
CA CYS A 109 1.46 -2.51 -7.75
C CYS A 109 0.50 -2.84 -8.91
N ILE A 110 -0.71 -2.27 -8.88
CA ILE A 110 -1.69 -2.42 -9.95
C ILE A 110 -1.15 -1.78 -11.23
N THR A 111 -0.61 -0.56 -11.17
CA THR A 111 -0.08 0.11 -12.36
C THR A 111 1.09 -0.66 -12.98
N GLN A 112 2.00 -1.18 -12.17
CA GLN A 112 3.11 -2.04 -12.62
C GLN A 112 2.61 -3.30 -13.31
N SER A 113 1.53 -3.92 -12.84
CA SER A 113 0.95 -5.10 -13.50
C SER A 113 0.35 -4.80 -14.88
N HIS A 114 0.11 -3.53 -15.22
CA HIS A 114 -0.37 -3.12 -16.55
C HIS A 114 0.77 -2.65 -17.46
N LEU A 115 1.93 -2.31 -16.90
CA LEU A 115 3.11 -1.79 -17.62
C LEU A 115 4.16 -2.86 -17.93
N ILE A 116 4.10 -4.01 -17.24
CA ILE A 116 4.97 -5.15 -17.52
C ILE A 116 4.28 -6.01 -18.61
N PRO A 117 4.87 -6.12 -19.81
CA PRO A 117 4.31 -6.89 -20.93
C PRO A 117 4.35 -8.40 -20.73
#